data_AF-A0A7R9DN75-F1
#
_entry.id   AF-A0A7R9DN75-F1
#
_cell.length_a   1.000
_cell.length_b   1.000
_cell.length_c   1.000
_cell.angle_alpha   90.00
_cell.angle_beta   90.00
_cell.angle_gamma   90.00
#
_symmetry.space_group_name_H-M   'P 1'
#
loop_
_entity.id
_entity.type
_entity.pdbx_description
1 polymer ?
#
loop_
_entity_poly.entity_id
_entity_poly.type
_entity_poly.pdbx_seq_one_letter_code
_entity_poly.pdbx_strand_id
1 'polypeptide(L)'
;SCLFFVQPIPFLSELPVTLSKGRTITIHGDIFPDAVRMSLNLVCGSHMDSDLALHLNPRFDQNYVVRNCRVANHWGQEEAAAHRKNPLHRGKKFALTVFVAEEQFLVSVDGRHFCGFTFRVPLQRVVMLAVHGDLSVSVVEHGTAEIYPENCPVMELPLSRTTEDPPMDSSFIGRLAGPLEPGDYVEVLGRVKLLPHSFYVNFQRGCHIWPHPSISLHVNPRFKTGAGVGVALNSWLHHKKRWGREELVRSTAFRPGREFTLRIVQLDDGFQLRVDDKDLTVFKYRSELKEEDIVDTVVVQGDVFIRDVTVGKS
;
A
#
# COMPACT_ATOMS: atom_id res chain seq x y z
N SER A 1 -0.37 -5.84 38.16
CA SER A 1 -0.43 -4.51 37.49
C SER A 1 0.85 -4.33 36.70
N CYS A 2 0.81 -4.57 35.38
CA CYS A 2 1.98 -4.36 34.53
C CYS A 2 2.04 -2.86 34.20
N LEU A 3 3.01 -2.14 34.76
CA LEU A 3 3.25 -0.73 34.43
C LEU A 3 3.87 -0.69 33.03
N PHE A 4 3.09 -0.28 32.02
CA PHE A 4 3.67 0.07 30.72
C PHE A 4 4.53 1.33 30.91
N PHE A 5 5.85 1.18 30.79
CA PHE A 5 6.79 2.30 30.85
C PHE A 5 6.67 3.10 29.54
N VAL A 6 6.14 4.32 29.63
CA VAL A 6 6.17 5.27 28.52
C VAL A 6 7.58 5.85 28.42
N GLN A 7 8.14 5.87 27.21
CA GLN A 7 9.47 6.42 26.97
C GLN A 7 9.44 7.96 27.00
N PRO A 8 10.48 8.63 27.51
CA PRO A 8 10.58 10.08 27.46
C PRO A 8 10.66 10.59 26.01
N ILE A 9 10.06 11.74 25.75
CA ILE A 9 10.14 12.44 24.46
C ILE A 9 11.03 13.69 24.65
N PRO A 10 12.05 13.91 23.80
CA PRO A 10 12.39 13.12 22.62
C PRO A 10 12.94 11.74 22.97
N PHE A 11 12.46 10.72 22.24
CA PHE A 11 12.99 9.37 22.35
C PHE A 11 14.17 9.23 21.40
N LEU A 12 15.31 8.81 21.94
CA LEU A 12 16.55 8.61 21.21
C LEU A 12 17.06 7.21 21.50
N SER A 13 17.39 6.48 20.44
CA SER A 13 17.91 5.13 20.56
C SER A 13 18.91 4.85 19.46
N GLU A 14 20.08 4.33 19.84
CA GLU A 14 21.03 3.78 18.89
C GLU A 14 20.43 2.53 18.23
N LEU A 15 20.61 2.40 16.92
CA LEU A 15 20.17 1.21 16.22
C LEU A 15 21.04 0.03 16.65
N PRO A 16 20.44 -1.11 17.06
CA PRO A 16 21.21 -2.24 17.58
C PRO A 16 22.10 -2.90 16.53
N VAL A 17 21.81 -2.65 15.25
CA VAL A 17 22.53 -3.17 14.09
C VAL A 17 22.46 -2.16 12.95
N THR A 18 23.46 -2.19 12.07
CA THR A 18 23.41 -1.45 10.80
C THR A 18 22.20 -1.86 9.98
N LEU A 19 21.50 -0.88 9.41
CA LEU A 19 20.38 -1.15 8.53
C LEU A 19 20.82 -1.85 7.25
N SER A 20 20.04 -2.85 6.86
CA SER A 20 20.20 -3.62 5.64
C SER A 20 18.81 -3.98 5.10
N LYS A 21 18.74 -4.39 3.84
CA LYS A 21 17.51 -4.95 3.25
C LYS A 21 16.85 -5.96 4.19
N GLY A 22 15.53 -5.89 4.32
CA GLY A 22 14.73 -6.75 5.18
C GLY A 22 14.59 -6.25 6.62
N ARG A 23 15.36 -5.26 7.06
CA ARG A 23 15.26 -4.74 8.44
C ARG A 23 13.95 -3.98 8.67
N THR A 24 13.39 -4.14 9.86
CA THR A 24 12.22 -3.41 10.34
C THR A 24 12.52 -2.63 11.60
N ILE A 25 11.89 -1.46 11.73
CA ILE A 25 11.79 -0.68 12.95
C ILE A 25 10.30 -0.38 13.14
N THR A 26 9.69 -0.92 14.20
CA THR A 26 8.29 -0.67 14.53
C THR A 26 8.18 0.15 15.80
N ILE A 27 7.44 1.27 15.75
CA ILE A 27 7.16 2.11 16.90
C ILE A 27 5.68 2.00 17.25
N HIS A 28 5.42 1.66 18.49
CA HIS A 28 4.09 1.68 19.10
C HIS A 28 3.95 2.90 19.98
N GLY A 29 2.79 3.54 19.93
CA GLY A 29 2.55 4.75 20.71
C GLY A 29 1.11 5.23 20.65
N ASP A 30 0.86 6.34 21.34
CA ASP A 30 -0.40 7.08 21.32
C ASP A 30 -0.14 8.49 20.81
N ILE A 31 -0.94 8.95 19.85
CA ILE A 31 -0.93 10.34 19.40
C ILE A 31 -1.80 11.16 20.35
N PHE A 32 -1.30 12.31 20.81
CA PHE A 32 -2.06 13.15 21.75
C PHE A 32 -3.35 13.71 21.12
N PRO A 33 -4.43 13.93 21.90
CA PRO A 33 -5.69 14.48 21.39
C PRO A 33 -5.56 15.85 20.75
N ASP A 34 -4.61 16.66 21.18
CA ASP A 34 -4.31 18.02 20.72
C ASP A 34 -3.05 18.09 19.83
N ALA A 35 -2.55 16.94 19.37
CA ALA A 35 -1.32 16.86 18.59
C ALA A 35 -1.33 17.79 17.38
N VAL A 36 -0.27 18.58 17.23
CA VAL A 36 -0.02 19.42 16.06
C VAL A 36 0.89 18.66 15.10
N ARG A 37 1.99 18.09 15.61
CA ARG A 37 2.96 17.37 14.80
C ARG A 37 3.75 16.34 15.60
N MET A 38 4.20 15.31 14.90
CA MET A 38 5.22 14.38 15.39
C MET A 38 6.31 14.20 14.33
N SER A 39 7.46 13.68 14.72
CA SER A 39 8.47 13.25 13.75
C SER A 39 9.17 11.97 14.18
N LEU A 40 9.43 11.12 13.18
CA LEU A 40 10.34 9.98 13.27
C LEU A 40 11.52 10.26 12.36
N ASN A 41 12.72 10.16 12.90
CA ASN A 41 13.95 10.46 12.19
C ASN A 41 14.91 9.28 12.22
N LEU A 42 15.47 8.94 11.07
CA LEU A 42 16.62 8.05 10.94
C LEU A 42 17.87 8.91 10.77
N VAL A 43 18.71 8.94 11.80
CA VAL A 43 19.81 9.89 11.97
C VAL A 43 21.14 9.25 11.56
N CYS A 44 21.95 9.99 10.81
CA CYS A 44 23.21 9.53 10.21
C CYS A 44 24.47 9.78 11.05
N GLY A 45 24.31 9.98 12.36
CA GLY A 45 25.38 10.25 13.32
C GLY A 45 24.83 10.27 14.74
N SER A 46 25.68 10.53 15.72
CA SER A 46 25.34 10.56 17.15
C SER A 46 24.97 11.96 17.67
N HIS A 47 25.10 13.01 16.84
CA HIS A 47 24.80 14.39 17.22
C HIS A 47 23.40 14.83 16.75
N MET A 48 22.78 15.76 17.48
CA MET A 48 21.43 16.29 17.20
C MET A 48 21.32 16.99 15.83
N ASP A 49 22.42 17.55 15.34
CA ASP A 49 22.53 18.24 14.06
C ASP A 49 22.99 17.33 12.91
N SER A 50 23.19 16.03 13.17
CA SER A 50 23.55 15.05 12.15
C SER A 50 22.52 14.98 11.02
N ASP A 51 23.00 14.55 9.85
CA ASP A 51 22.15 14.33 8.69
C ASP A 51 20.99 13.36 9.02
N LEU A 52 19.86 13.56 8.36
CA LEU A 52 18.68 12.71 8.45
C LEU A 52 18.51 11.96 7.14
N ALA A 53 18.68 10.63 7.15
CA ALA A 53 18.40 9.79 6.00
C ALA A 53 16.89 9.73 5.71
N LEU A 54 16.08 9.78 6.76
CA LEU A 54 14.63 9.87 6.68
C LEU A 54 14.14 10.80 7.79
N HIS A 55 13.35 11.78 7.40
CA HIS A 55 12.52 12.59 8.28
C HIS A 55 11.07 12.34 7.88
N LEU A 56 10.33 11.63 8.73
CA LEU A 56 8.90 11.38 8.57
C LEU A 56 8.14 12.29 9.53
N ASN A 57 7.35 13.23 9.02
CA ASN A 57 6.69 14.27 9.82
C ASN A 57 5.20 14.36 9.52
N PRO A 58 4.37 13.60 10.26
CA PRO A 58 2.93 13.83 10.35
C PRO A 58 2.61 15.20 10.95
N ARG A 59 1.82 16.00 10.23
CA ARG A 59 1.27 17.31 10.60
C ARG A 59 -0.25 17.20 10.65
N PHE A 60 -0.80 17.08 11.84
CA PHE A 60 -2.21 16.75 12.06
C PHE A 60 -3.15 17.95 11.83
N ASP A 61 -2.64 19.16 11.99
CA ASP A 61 -3.32 20.43 11.66
C ASP A 61 -3.57 20.59 10.16
N GLN A 62 -2.69 20.01 9.33
CA GLN A 62 -2.77 20.03 7.87
C GLN A 62 -3.29 18.73 7.26
N ASN A 63 -3.49 17.69 8.08
CA ASN A 63 -3.75 16.31 7.66
C ASN A 63 -2.76 15.81 6.59
N TYR A 64 -1.48 16.07 6.84
CA TYR A 64 -0.40 15.96 5.86
C TYR A 64 0.77 15.19 6.46
N VAL A 65 1.38 14.27 5.71
CA VAL A 65 2.56 13.53 6.18
C VAL A 65 3.71 13.74 5.22
N VAL A 66 4.77 14.33 5.76
CA VAL A 66 5.96 14.71 5.00
C VAL A 66 7.02 13.64 5.13
N ARG A 67 7.70 13.33 4.03
CA ARG A 67 8.97 12.63 4.02
C ARG A 67 10.03 13.50 3.37
N ASN A 68 11.22 13.54 3.96
CA ASN A 68 12.37 14.19 3.38
C ASN A 68 13.67 13.59 3.93
N CYS A 69 14.80 14.07 3.42
CA CYS A 69 16.12 13.90 4.03
C CYS A 69 16.70 15.29 4.35
N ARG A 70 17.66 15.34 5.26
CA ARG A 70 18.40 16.56 5.60
C ARG A 70 19.89 16.25 5.56
N VAL A 71 20.64 16.96 4.72
CA VAL A 71 22.08 16.74 4.54
C VAL A 71 22.81 18.06 4.68
N ALA A 72 23.85 18.12 5.52
CA ALA A 72 24.59 19.33 5.85
C ALA A 72 23.66 20.51 6.24
N ASN A 73 22.64 20.23 7.07
CA ASN A 73 21.59 21.18 7.48
C ASN A 73 20.68 21.71 6.36
N HIS A 74 20.76 21.17 5.14
CA HIS A 74 19.85 21.51 4.05
C HIS A 74 18.79 20.41 3.85
N TRP A 75 17.53 20.83 3.75
CA TRP A 75 16.43 19.93 3.40
C TRP A 75 16.46 19.59 1.90
N GLY A 76 16.19 18.33 1.58
CA GLY A 76 15.96 17.90 0.20
C GLY A 76 14.57 18.28 -0.32
N GLN A 77 14.16 17.66 -1.44
CA GLN A 77 12.81 17.81 -1.98
C GLN A 77 11.78 17.09 -1.10
N GLU A 78 10.72 17.80 -0.71
CA GLU A 78 9.65 17.28 0.13
C GLU A 78 8.74 16.29 -0.64
N GLU A 79 8.40 15.16 -0.02
CA GLU A 79 7.47 14.16 -0.56
C GLU A 79 6.26 13.98 0.36
N ALA A 80 5.06 14.17 -0.19
CA ALA A 80 3.81 14.01 0.59
C ALA A 80 2.72 13.20 -0.11
N ALA A 81 2.88 12.87 -1.39
CA ALA A 81 1.97 11.95 -2.07
C ALA A 81 2.11 10.54 -1.46
N ALA A 82 1.01 9.98 -1.00
CA ALA A 82 0.95 8.66 -0.36
C ALA A 82 -0.08 7.77 -1.06
N HIS A 83 0.00 6.46 -0.84
CA HIS A 83 -0.90 5.49 -1.47
C HIS A 83 -2.32 5.53 -0.91
N ARG A 84 -2.48 6.06 0.32
CA ARG A 84 -3.76 6.23 0.98
C ARG A 84 -3.78 7.53 1.78
N LYS A 85 -4.96 7.91 2.27
CA LYS A 85 -5.11 9.04 3.20
C LYS A 85 -4.29 8.80 4.47
N ASN A 86 -3.88 9.87 5.13
CA ASN A 86 -3.14 9.82 6.39
C ASN A 86 -3.87 8.92 7.42
N PRO A 87 -3.26 7.79 7.83
CA PRO A 87 -3.87 6.84 8.76
C PRO A 87 -3.63 7.21 10.24
N LEU A 88 -2.80 8.23 10.51
CA LEU A 88 -2.47 8.67 11.85
C LEU A 88 -3.49 9.71 12.33
N HIS A 89 -4.11 9.46 13.49
CA HIS A 89 -5.21 10.27 14.01
C HIS A 89 -4.97 10.67 15.47
N ARG A 90 -5.37 11.91 15.82
CA ARG A 90 -5.32 12.43 17.19
C ARG A 90 -6.08 11.54 18.17
N GLY A 91 -5.50 11.33 19.35
CA GLY A 91 -6.09 10.52 20.41
C GLY A 91 -6.18 9.03 20.10
N LYS A 92 -5.45 8.54 19.08
CA LYS A 92 -5.44 7.12 18.69
C LYS A 92 -4.05 6.51 18.92
N LYS A 93 -4.08 5.21 19.20
CA LYS A 93 -2.90 4.33 19.15
C LYS A 93 -2.47 4.15 17.71
N PHE A 94 -1.17 3.88 17.51
CA PHE A 94 -0.62 3.52 16.22
C PHE A 94 0.50 2.48 16.37
N ALA A 95 0.71 1.69 15.32
CA ALA A 95 1.90 0.90 15.07
C ALA A 95 2.52 1.34 13.74
N LEU A 96 3.62 2.08 13.78
CA LEU A 96 4.31 2.58 12.58
C LEU A 96 5.57 1.76 12.34
N THR A 97 5.61 1.06 11.21
CA THR A 97 6.75 0.25 10.80
C THR A 97 7.47 0.90 9.64
N VAL A 98 8.78 1.10 9.79
CA VAL A 98 9.71 1.42 8.71
C VAL A 98 10.43 0.14 8.31
N PHE A 99 10.23 -0.27 7.05
CA PHE A 99 10.86 -1.43 6.43
C PHE A 99 11.91 -0.98 5.41
N VAL A 100 13.07 -1.63 5.41
CA VAL A 100 14.17 -1.34 4.49
C VAL A 100 14.07 -2.25 3.26
N ALA A 101 13.62 -1.71 2.12
CA ALA A 101 13.63 -2.41 0.83
C ALA A 101 14.98 -2.23 0.10
N GLU A 102 15.08 -2.63 -1.18
CA GLU A 102 16.32 -2.53 -1.96
C GLU A 102 16.82 -1.09 -2.14
N GLU A 103 15.91 -0.16 -2.42
CA GLU A 103 16.24 1.22 -2.82
C GLU A 103 15.47 2.29 -2.04
N GLN A 104 14.61 1.88 -1.10
CA GLN A 104 13.72 2.78 -0.39
C GLN A 104 13.32 2.26 1.00
N PHE A 105 12.87 3.18 1.85
CA PHE A 105 12.10 2.84 3.04
C PHE A 105 10.64 2.68 2.65
N LEU A 106 9.98 1.61 3.11
CA LEU A 106 8.53 1.44 3.03
C LEU A 106 7.95 1.65 4.43
N VAL A 107 6.88 2.45 4.53
CA VAL A 107 6.25 2.82 5.79
C VAL A 107 4.82 2.30 5.82
N SER A 108 4.50 1.51 6.85
CA SER A 108 3.13 1.09 7.15
C SER A 108 2.66 1.65 8.47
N VAL A 109 1.35 1.83 8.59
CA VAL A 109 0.67 2.17 9.83
C VAL A 109 -0.42 1.13 10.05
N ASP A 110 -0.40 0.52 11.22
CA ASP A 110 -1.33 -0.55 11.65
C ASP A 110 -1.41 -1.68 10.62
N GLY A 111 -0.23 -2.16 10.19
CA GLY A 111 -0.09 -3.27 9.26
C GLY A 111 -0.44 -2.95 7.81
N ARG A 112 -0.92 -1.74 7.49
CA ARG A 112 -1.26 -1.33 6.13
C ARG A 112 -0.20 -0.42 5.55
N HIS A 113 0.27 -0.72 4.34
CA HIS A 113 1.19 0.16 3.63
C HIS A 113 0.61 1.57 3.48
N PHE A 114 1.45 2.58 3.71
CA PHE A 114 1.08 3.98 3.62
C PHE A 114 1.87 4.70 2.53
N CYS A 115 3.21 4.63 2.58
CA CYS A 115 4.07 5.36 1.67
C CYS A 115 5.49 4.79 1.58
N GLY A 116 6.22 5.11 0.50
CA GLY A 116 7.66 4.85 0.37
C GLY A 116 8.50 6.13 0.47
N PHE A 117 9.82 6.00 0.64
CA PHE A 117 10.80 7.08 0.51
C PHE A 117 12.13 6.53 0.00
N THR A 118 12.51 6.87 -1.24
CA THR A 118 13.75 6.43 -1.87
C THR A 118 14.97 6.89 -1.07
N PHE A 119 15.98 6.03 -0.95
CA PHE A 119 17.22 6.39 -0.26
C PHE A 119 17.90 7.55 -0.98
N ARG A 120 18.19 8.62 -0.23
CA ARG A 120 18.97 9.77 -0.71
C ARG A 120 20.33 9.89 -0.03
N VAL A 121 20.55 9.06 0.99
CA VAL A 121 21.77 8.99 1.79
C VAL A 121 22.16 7.51 1.92
N PRO A 122 23.45 7.14 1.93
CA PRO A 122 23.86 5.75 2.17
C PRO A 122 23.30 5.21 3.48
N LEU A 123 22.62 4.07 3.39
CA LEU A 123 21.94 3.43 4.51
C LEU A 123 22.87 3.13 5.70
N GLN A 124 24.13 2.81 5.41
CA GLN A 124 25.16 2.49 6.41
C GLN A 124 25.50 3.66 7.33
N ARG A 125 25.17 4.90 6.93
CA ARG A 125 25.37 6.07 7.79
C ARG A 125 24.34 6.15 8.91
N VAL A 126 23.18 5.49 8.78
CA VAL A 126 22.11 5.57 9.77
C VAL A 126 22.50 4.79 11.02
N VAL A 127 22.53 5.48 12.16
CA VAL A 127 22.97 4.92 13.44
C VAL A 127 21.98 5.15 14.58
N MET A 128 21.05 6.10 14.47
CA MET A 128 20.05 6.34 15.53
C MET A 128 18.64 6.50 14.99
N LEU A 129 17.67 6.11 15.82
CA LEU A 129 16.27 6.49 15.73
C LEU A 129 16.02 7.66 16.69
N ALA A 130 15.39 8.72 16.19
CA ALA A 130 14.96 9.86 17.00
C ALA A 130 13.48 10.19 16.76
N VAL A 131 12.69 10.19 17.83
CA VAL A 131 11.24 10.45 17.80
C VAL A 131 10.90 11.67 18.64
N HIS A 132 10.16 12.62 18.06
CA HIS A 132 9.83 13.91 18.67
C HIS A 132 8.37 14.29 18.46
N GLY A 133 7.87 15.24 19.26
CA GLY A 133 6.58 15.91 19.07
C GLY A 133 5.47 15.34 19.94
N ASP A 134 4.23 15.43 19.45
CA ASP A 134 3.01 15.28 20.25
C ASP A 134 2.51 13.83 20.29
N LEU A 135 3.31 12.94 20.87
CA LEU A 135 3.00 11.52 21.03
C LEU A 135 3.65 10.93 22.29
N SER A 136 3.18 9.76 22.70
CA SER A 136 3.92 8.86 23.57
C SER A 136 4.52 7.72 22.76
N VAL A 137 5.67 7.21 23.19
CA VAL A 137 6.25 5.96 22.67
C VAL A 137 6.15 4.93 23.78
N SER A 138 5.51 3.79 23.49
CA SER A 138 5.40 2.68 24.44
C SER A 138 6.48 1.63 24.20
N VAL A 139 6.65 1.22 22.94
CA VAL A 139 7.59 0.16 22.54
C VAL A 139 8.22 0.51 21.20
N VAL A 140 9.52 0.21 21.07
CA VAL A 140 10.23 0.18 19.79
C VAL A 140 10.77 -1.23 19.57
N GLU A 141 10.41 -1.83 18.45
CA GLU A 141 10.81 -3.18 18.07
C GLU A 141 11.73 -3.11 16.85
N HIS A 142 12.80 -3.88 16.88
CA HIS A 142 13.72 -4.05 15.76
C HIS A 142 13.64 -5.50 15.28
N GLY A 143 13.53 -5.70 13.97
CA GLY A 143 13.35 -7.03 13.42
C GLY A 143 13.90 -7.19 12.00
N THR A 144 13.52 -8.31 11.41
CA THR A 144 13.74 -8.64 10.00
C THR A 144 12.46 -9.22 9.45
N ALA A 145 12.15 -8.88 8.20
CA ALA A 145 10.98 -9.35 7.50
C ALA A 145 11.37 -9.83 6.10
N GLU A 146 10.86 -11.01 5.73
CA GLU A 146 10.99 -11.56 4.37
C GLU A 146 9.88 -11.08 3.44
N ILE A 147 8.80 -10.55 4.01
CA ILE A 147 7.68 -9.94 3.29
C ILE A 147 7.29 -8.62 3.97
N TYR A 148 6.69 -7.71 3.22
CA TYR A 148 6.16 -6.47 3.77
C TYR A 148 4.87 -6.04 3.05
N PRO A 149 3.85 -5.55 3.78
CA PRO A 149 3.74 -5.56 5.24
C PRO A 149 3.51 -6.99 5.78
N GLU A 150 4.10 -7.33 6.94
CA GLU A 150 3.98 -8.67 7.55
C GLU A 150 2.58 -8.93 8.11
N ASN A 151 1.97 -7.91 8.71
CA ASN A 151 0.69 -8.00 9.40
C ASN A 151 -0.40 -7.25 8.62
N CYS A 152 -0.55 -7.52 7.33
CA CYS A 152 -1.61 -6.90 6.54
C CYS A 152 -2.98 -7.37 7.05
N PRO A 153 -3.87 -6.49 7.54
CA PRO A 153 -5.22 -6.87 7.94
C PRO A 153 -6.07 -7.11 6.68
N VAL A 154 -6.05 -8.35 6.21
CA VAL A 154 -6.82 -8.81 5.05
C VAL A 154 -8.12 -9.43 5.54
N MET A 155 -9.21 -9.10 4.86
CA MET A 155 -10.51 -9.74 5.07
C MET A 155 -10.71 -10.84 4.04
N GLU A 156 -11.37 -11.93 4.41
CA GLU A 156 -11.86 -12.88 3.42
C GLU A 156 -12.99 -12.23 2.60
N LEU A 157 -13.01 -12.48 1.29
CA LEU A 157 -13.99 -11.91 0.40
C LEU A 157 -15.38 -12.53 0.63
N PRO A 158 -16.42 -11.72 0.86
CA PRO A 158 -17.76 -12.23 1.08
C PRO A 158 -18.38 -12.82 -0.20
N LEU A 159 -19.28 -13.80 -0.02
CA LEU A 159 -20.05 -14.41 -1.09
C LEU A 159 -21.32 -13.62 -1.48
N SER A 160 -21.70 -12.65 -0.66
CA SER A 160 -22.88 -11.82 -0.87
C SER A 160 -22.58 -10.36 -0.59
N ARG A 161 -23.31 -9.48 -1.25
CA ARG A 161 -23.20 -8.04 -1.04
C ARG A 161 -23.65 -7.67 0.36
N THR A 162 -23.00 -6.66 0.90
CA THR A 162 -23.46 -6.01 2.13
C THR A 162 -24.76 -5.24 1.85
N THR A 163 -25.73 -5.34 2.78
CA THR A 163 -27.00 -4.59 2.71
C THR A 163 -26.91 -3.24 3.39
N GLU A 164 -25.93 -3.07 4.28
CA GLU A 164 -25.54 -1.78 4.83
C GLU A 164 -24.81 -0.96 3.76
N ASP A 165 -24.76 0.36 3.90
CA ASP A 165 -23.99 1.21 2.99
C ASP A 165 -22.58 1.35 3.57
N PRO A 166 -21.60 0.51 3.15
CA PRO A 166 -20.27 0.54 3.73
C PRO A 166 -19.58 1.88 3.40
N PRO A 167 -18.65 2.33 4.26
CA PRO A 167 -17.85 3.49 3.95
C PRO A 167 -17.06 3.26 2.66
N MET A 168 -17.19 4.19 1.71
CA MET A 168 -16.41 4.21 0.48
C MET A 168 -14.90 4.35 0.79
N ASP A 169 -14.17 3.24 0.86
CA ASP A 169 -12.71 3.26 1.00
C ASP A 169 -12.05 3.52 -0.36
N SER A 170 -10.85 4.08 -0.34
CA SER A 170 -9.99 4.27 -1.52
C SER A 170 -9.01 3.12 -1.75
N SER A 171 -8.95 2.15 -0.84
CA SER A 171 -8.13 0.94 -0.94
C SER A 171 -8.89 -0.26 -0.40
N PHE A 172 -8.75 -1.40 -1.06
CA PHE A 172 -9.30 -2.67 -0.63
C PHE A 172 -8.28 -3.78 -0.84
N ILE A 173 -8.20 -4.71 0.11
CA ILE A 173 -7.41 -5.93 0.04
C ILE A 173 -8.27 -7.05 0.61
N GLY A 174 -8.60 -8.04 -0.22
CA GLY A 174 -9.44 -9.17 0.16
C GLY A 174 -8.81 -10.49 -0.27
N ARG A 175 -8.84 -11.49 0.61
CA ARG A 175 -8.37 -12.85 0.32
C ARG A 175 -9.54 -13.68 -0.18
N LEU A 176 -9.30 -14.48 -1.22
CA LEU A 176 -10.24 -15.48 -1.69
C LEU A 176 -10.29 -16.64 -0.68
N ALA A 177 -11.49 -17.13 -0.35
CA ALA A 177 -11.68 -18.28 0.56
C ALA A 177 -11.08 -19.58 0.00
N GLY A 178 -10.95 -19.66 -1.33
CA GLY A 178 -10.36 -20.76 -2.07
C GLY A 178 -10.12 -20.36 -3.52
N PRO A 179 -9.60 -21.27 -4.36
CA PRO A 179 -9.43 -21.01 -5.77
C PRO A 179 -10.78 -20.66 -6.44
N LEU A 180 -10.70 -19.87 -7.51
CA LEU A 180 -11.84 -19.61 -8.38
C LEU A 180 -11.93 -20.74 -9.42
N GLU A 181 -13.09 -21.36 -9.52
CA GLU A 181 -13.40 -22.33 -10.57
C GLU A 181 -13.88 -21.60 -11.84
N PRO A 182 -13.75 -22.21 -13.03
CA PRO A 182 -14.32 -21.66 -14.25
C PRO A 182 -15.81 -21.28 -14.07
N GLY A 183 -16.15 -20.03 -14.38
CA GLY A 183 -17.48 -19.45 -14.18
C GLY A 183 -17.64 -18.65 -12.89
N ASP A 184 -16.80 -18.88 -11.86
CA ASP A 184 -16.75 -18.01 -10.69
C ASP A 184 -16.31 -16.60 -11.09
N TYR A 185 -16.65 -15.61 -10.27
CA TYR A 185 -16.24 -14.24 -10.55
C TYR A 185 -15.99 -13.42 -9.30
N VAL A 186 -15.11 -12.43 -9.42
CA VAL A 186 -15.04 -11.32 -8.48
C VAL A 186 -15.79 -10.14 -9.06
N GLU A 187 -16.62 -9.52 -8.24
CA GLU A 187 -17.35 -8.32 -8.58
C GLU A 187 -16.88 -7.16 -7.71
N VAL A 188 -16.44 -6.07 -8.35
CA VAL A 188 -16.04 -4.82 -7.70
C VAL A 188 -17.10 -3.78 -8.01
N LEU A 189 -17.82 -3.34 -6.97
CA LEU A 189 -18.73 -2.21 -7.03
C LEU A 189 -18.02 -0.96 -6.53
N GLY A 190 -18.01 0.10 -7.32
CA GLY A 190 -17.31 1.31 -6.95
C GLY A 190 -17.72 2.53 -7.73
N ARG A 191 -17.04 3.64 -7.44
CA ARG A 191 -17.20 4.92 -8.12
C ARG A 191 -15.84 5.52 -8.42
N VAL A 192 -15.62 5.94 -9.66
CA VAL A 192 -14.38 6.62 -10.04
C VAL A 192 -14.34 8.00 -9.38
N LYS A 193 -13.18 8.44 -8.88
CA LYS A 193 -13.03 9.81 -8.35
C LYS A 193 -13.30 10.85 -9.45
N LEU A 194 -13.54 12.11 -9.06
CA LEU A 194 -13.87 13.20 -10.00
C LEU A 194 -12.71 13.61 -10.91
N LEU A 195 -11.47 13.55 -10.40
CA LEU A 195 -10.26 13.92 -11.12
C LEU A 195 -9.25 12.75 -11.12
N PRO A 196 -9.59 11.62 -11.75
CA PRO A 196 -8.78 10.42 -11.66
C PRO A 196 -7.56 10.54 -12.59
N HIS A 197 -6.40 10.12 -12.09
CA HIS A 197 -5.27 9.73 -12.91
C HIS A 197 -5.47 8.30 -13.41
N SER A 198 -5.63 7.38 -12.46
CA SER A 198 -5.76 5.95 -12.68
C SER A 198 -6.13 5.24 -11.38
N PHE A 199 -6.74 4.07 -11.49
CA PHE A 199 -6.80 3.10 -10.40
C PHE A 199 -6.45 1.72 -10.96
N TYR A 200 -6.28 0.73 -10.10
CA TYR A 200 -6.06 -0.63 -10.55
C TYR A 200 -6.79 -1.66 -9.69
N VAL A 201 -7.04 -2.82 -10.30
CA VAL A 201 -7.48 -4.06 -9.67
C VAL A 201 -6.44 -5.13 -9.99
N ASN A 202 -5.79 -5.68 -8.97
CA ASN A 202 -4.88 -6.80 -9.11
C ASN A 202 -5.54 -8.06 -8.62
N PHE A 203 -5.40 -9.13 -9.39
CA PHE A 203 -5.45 -10.49 -8.88
C PHE A 203 -4.00 -10.92 -8.67
N GLN A 204 -3.62 -11.07 -7.41
CA GLN A 204 -2.23 -11.29 -7.02
C GLN A 204 -2.10 -12.36 -5.95
N ARG A 205 -0.86 -12.79 -5.74
CA ARG A 205 -0.51 -13.71 -4.67
C ARG A 205 -0.08 -12.94 -3.42
N GLY A 206 -0.82 -13.14 -2.35
CA GLY A 206 -0.67 -12.47 -1.08
C GLY A 206 -1.00 -10.98 -1.12
N CYS A 207 -1.02 -10.40 0.07
CA CYS A 207 -1.28 -8.99 0.34
C CYS A 207 -0.01 -8.15 0.54
N HIS A 208 1.16 -8.79 0.44
CA HIS A 208 2.44 -8.12 0.54
C HIS A 208 2.72 -7.30 -0.72
N ILE A 209 3.48 -6.22 -0.56
CA ILE A 209 4.00 -5.39 -1.66
C ILE A 209 5.50 -5.62 -1.89
N TRP A 210 6.17 -6.21 -0.91
CA TRP A 210 7.58 -6.57 -0.99
C TRP A 210 7.79 -8.01 -0.47
N PRO A 211 8.61 -8.85 -1.14
CA PRO A 211 9.06 -8.67 -2.52
C PRO A 211 7.87 -8.42 -3.46
N HIS A 212 8.08 -7.82 -4.63
CA HIS A 212 6.94 -7.47 -5.49
C HIS A 212 6.07 -8.72 -5.74
N PRO A 213 4.75 -8.65 -5.47
CA PRO A 213 3.89 -9.82 -5.55
C PRO A 213 3.81 -10.33 -6.99
N SER A 214 3.49 -11.62 -7.14
CA SER A 214 3.05 -12.12 -8.44
C SER A 214 1.63 -11.62 -8.72
N ILE A 215 1.40 -11.10 -9.91
CA ILE A 215 0.13 -10.54 -10.36
C ILE A 215 -0.25 -11.26 -11.65
N SER A 216 -1.24 -12.15 -11.59
CA SER A 216 -1.70 -12.87 -12.79
C SER A 216 -2.52 -11.97 -13.71
N LEU A 217 -3.29 -11.04 -13.13
CA LEU A 217 -4.07 -10.03 -13.83
C LEU A 217 -3.95 -8.68 -13.12
N HIS A 218 -3.41 -7.70 -13.83
CA HIS A 218 -3.43 -6.29 -13.47
C HIS A 218 -4.39 -5.57 -14.40
N VAL A 219 -5.47 -5.00 -13.85
CA VAL A 219 -6.44 -4.18 -14.58
C VAL A 219 -6.23 -2.73 -14.21
N ASN A 220 -5.83 -1.87 -15.15
CA ASN A 220 -5.48 -0.48 -14.87
C ASN A 220 -6.19 0.50 -15.81
N PRO A 221 -7.38 0.99 -15.42
CA PRO A 221 -8.03 2.13 -16.07
C PRO A 221 -7.21 3.42 -15.90
N ARG A 222 -6.91 4.07 -17.03
CA ARG A 222 -6.10 5.30 -17.14
C ARG A 222 -6.92 6.39 -17.83
N PHE A 223 -6.99 7.56 -17.20
CA PHE A 223 -7.89 8.64 -17.63
C PHE A 223 -7.17 9.86 -18.23
N LYS A 224 -5.87 10.02 -17.96
CA LYS A 224 -5.08 11.13 -18.52
C LYS A 224 -4.91 10.98 -20.03
N THR A 225 -5.12 12.08 -20.76
CA THR A 225 -5.03 12.20 -22.22
C THR A 225 -3.73 11.66 -22.80
N GLY A 226 -3.81 11.01 -23.97
CA GLY A 226 -2.65 10.51 -24.71
C GLY A 226 -2.83 9.07 -25.18
N ALA A 227 -1.74 8.46 -25.66
CA ALA A 227 -1.76 7.12 -26.23
C ALA A 227 -2.11 6.01 -25.21
N GLY A 228 -1.94 6.28 -23.91
CA GLY A 228 -2.21 5.33 -22.82
C GLY A 228 -3.61 5.40 -22.21
N VAL A 229 -4.53 6.20 -22.77
CA VAL A 229 -5.94 6.25 -22.30
C VAL A 229 -6.63 4.92 -22.61
N GLY A 230 -7.34 4.39 -21.62
CA GLY A 230 -8.08 3.14 -21.74
C GLY A 230 -7.92 2.28 -20.49
N VAL A 231 -8.10 0.96 -20.65
CA VAL A 231 -7.83 -0.04 -19.63
C VAL A 231 -6.62 -0.84 -20.08
N ALA A 232 -5.50 -0.67 -19.38
CA ALA A 232 -4.30 -1.45 -19.59
C ALA A 232 -4.39 -2.75 -18.77
N LEU A 233 -4.10 -3.87 -19.42
CA LEU A 233 -4.06 -5.20 -18.83
C LEU A 233 -2.64 -5.75 -18.90
N ASN A 234 -2.18 -6.35 -17.80
CA ASN A 234 -0.87 -6.99 -17.79
C ASN A 234 -0.76 -8.07 -16.70
N SER A 235 0.42 -8.69 -16.61
CA SER A 235 0.82 -9.59 -15.53
C SER A 235 2.25 -9.26 -15.10
N TRP A 236 2.54 -9.48 -13.82
CA TRP A 236 3.89 -9.48 -13.28
C TRP A 236 4.16 -10.86 -12.70
N LEU A 237 5.00 -11.66 -13.33
CA LEU A 237 5.29 -13.01 -12.86
C LEU A 237 6.55 -13.00 -12.00
N HIS A 238 6.50 -13.62 -10.83
CA HIS A 238 7.57 -13.53 -9.82
C HIS A 238 8.93 -13.94 -10.39
N HIS A 239 8.96 -15.04 -11.15
CA HIS A 239 10.18 -15.58 -11.74
C HIS A 239 10.75 -14.72 -12.89
N LYS A 240 9.96 -13.82 -13.50
CA LYS A 240 10.43 -12.90 -14.55
C LYS A 240 10.95 -11.58 -14.00
N LYS A 241 10.49 -11.17 -12.80
CA LYS A 241 10.83 -9.89 -12.14
C LYS A 241 10.60 -8.65 -13.03
N ARG A 242 9.58 -8.69 -13.88
CA ARG A 242 9.16 -7.58 -14.75
C ARG A 242 7.72 -7.73 -15.19
N TRP A 243 7.11 -6.60 -15.55
CA TRP A 243 5.84 -6.57 -16.28
C TRP A 243 5.97 -7.29 -17.64
N GLY A 244 4.90 -7.99 -18.03
CA GLY A 244 4.75 -8.54 -19.37
C GLY A 244 4.41 -7.48 -20.42
N ARG A 245 3.96 -7.94 -21.60
CA ARG A 245 3.47 -7.06 -22.67
C ARG A 245 2.08 -6.52 -22.31
N GLU A 246 1.92 -5.20 -22.33
CA GLU A 246 0.64 -4.55 -22.07
C GLU A 246 -0.39 -4.83 -23.18
N GLU A 247 -1.63 -5.10 -22.78
CA GLU A 247 -2.81 -5.17 -23.64
C GLU A 247 -3.74 -3.99 -23.32
N LEU A 248 -4.00 -3.11 -24.30
CA LEU A 248 -4.73 -1.86 -24.07
C LEU A 248 -6.11 -1.88 -24.71
N VAL A 249 -7.15 -1.74 -23.90
CA VAL A 249 -8.54 -1.58 -24.36
C VAL A 249 -8.92 -0.10 -24.31
N ARG A 250 -9.09 0.54 -25.46
CA ARG A 250 -9.36 2.00 -25.53
C ARG A 250 -10.80 2.39 -25.21
N SER A 251 -11.76 1.54 -25.56
CA SER A 251 -13.18 1.78 -25.28
C SER A 251 -13.52 1.24 -23.90
N THR A 252 -13.97 2.09 -22.98
CA THR A 252 -14.37 1.66 -21.63
C THR A 252 -15.53 2.48 -21.09
N ALA A 253 -16.32 1.85 -20.22
CA ALA A 253 -17.42 2.46 -19.49
C ALA A 253 -16.95 3.22 -18.24
N PHE A 254 -15.69 3.08 -17.80
CA PHE A 254 -15.18 3.88 -16.68
C PHE A 254 -15.21 5.38 -17.00
N ARG A 255 -15.91 6.16 -16.17
CA ARG A 255 -16.02 7.62 -16.31
C ARG A 255 -15.78 8.31 -14.96
N PRO A 256 -15.03 9.43 -14.95
CA PRO A 256 -14.85 10.22 -13.73
C PRO A 256 -16.19 10.53 -13.03
N GLY A 257 -16.24 10.32 -11.71
CA GLY A 257 -17.42 10.54 -10.88
C GLY A 257 -18.55 9.53 -11.01
N ARG A 258 -18.49 8.57 -11.95
CA ARG A 258 -19.55 7.58 -12.16
C ARG A 258 -19.30 6.29 -11.40
N GLU A 259 -20.41 5.71 -10.96
CA GLU A 259 -20.43 4.34 -10.44
C GLU A 259 -20.17 3.35 -11.56
N PHE A 260 -19.65 2.18 -11.19
CA PHE A 260 -19.42 1.06 -12.08
C PHE A 260 -19.56 -0.26 -11.34
N THR A 261 -19.91 -1.31 -12.08
CA THR A 261 -19.72 -2.70 -11.67
C THR A 261 -18.68 -3.34 -12.57
N LEU A 262 -17.54 -3.74 -12.02
CA LEU A 262 -16.52 -4.52 -12.73
C LEU A 262 -16.65 -5.99 -12.30
N ARG A 263 -17.01 -6.86 -13.25
CA ARG A 263 -17.03 -8.30 -13.05
C ARG A 263 -15.84 -8.94 -13.77
N ILE A 264 -15.02 -9.69 -13.04
CA ILE A 264 -13.89 -10.45 -13.57
C ILE A 264 -14.23 -11.92 -13.38
N VAL A 265 -14.59 -12.57 -14.47
CA VAL A 265 -15.02 -13.98 -14.50
C VAL A 265 -13.82 -14.86 -14.80
N GLN A 266 -13.63 -15.89 -13.98
CA GLN A 266 -12.65 -16.94 -14.18
C GLN A 266 -13.03 -17.80 -15.38
N LEU A 267 -12.11 -18.00 -16.32
CA LEU A 267 -12.21 -18.95 -17.43
C LEU A 267 -11.17 -20.06 -17.25
N ASP A 268 -11.28 -21.13 -18.05
CA ASP A 268 -10.29 -22.21 -18.08
C ASP A 268 -8.87 -21.70 -18.43
N ASP A 269 -8.79 -20.68 -19.29
CA ASP A 269 -7.51 -20.20 -19.85
C ASP A 269 -7.29 -18.68 -19.67
N GLY A 270 -8.02 -18.05 -18.75
CA GLY A 270 -7.84 -16.63 -18.44
C GLY A 270 -9.01 -16.01 -17.69
N PHE A 271 -9.27 -14.75 -18.00
CA PHE A 271 -10.34 -13.97 -17.38
C PHE A 271 -11.20 -13.25 -18.42
N GLN A 272 -12.51 -13.23 -18.23
CA GLN A 272 -13.41 -12.33 -18.95
C GLN A 272 -13.71 -11.11 -18.08
N LEU A 273 -13.48 -9.91 -18.61
CA LEU A 273 -13.74 -8.65 -17.93
C LEU A 273 -15.02 -8.03 -18.49
N ARG A 274 -15.95 -7.67 -17.60
CA ARG A 274 -17.17 -6.93 -17.92
C ARG A 274 -17.29 -5.68 -17.07
N VAL A 275 -17.70 -4.57 -17.68
CA VAL A 275 -18.01 -3.33 -16.97
C VAL A 275 -19.45 -2.95 -17.27
N ASP A 276 -20.28 -2.78 -16.23
CA ASP A 276 -21.71 -2.49 -16.33
C ASP A 276 -22.45 -3.47 -17.25
N ASP A 277 -22.21 -4.77 -16.99
CA ASP A 277 -22.73 -5.93 -17.73
C ASP A 277 -22.38 -5.99 -19.24
N LYS A 278 -21.48 -5.12 -19.71
CA LYS A 278 -20.94 -5.14 -21.07
C LYS A 278 -19.55 -5.76 -21.09
N ASP A 279 -19.30 -6.62 -22.05
CA ASP A 279 -17.97 -7.18 -22.28
C ASP A 279 -16.96 -6.08 -22.60
N LEU A 280 -15.86 -6.07 -21.83
CA LEU A 280 -14.72 -5.19 -22.07
C LEU A 280 -13.67 -5.91 -22.92
N THR A 281 -13.21 -7.08 -22.45
CA THR A 281 -12.26 -7.95 -23.16
C THR A 281 -12.11 -9.29 -22.45
N VAL A 282 -11.44 -10.25 -23.10
CA VAL A 282 -10.88 -11.45 -22.48
C VAL A 282 -9.36 -11.27 -22.36
N PHE A 283 -8.79 -11.63 -21.21
CA PHE A 283 -7.36 -11.65 -20.96
C PHE A 283 -6.91 -13.08 -20.72
N LYS A 284 -6.11 -13.63 -21.62
CA LYS A 284 -5.62 -15.01 -21.52
C LYS A 284 -4.48 -15.11 -20.52
N TYR A 285 -4.36 -16.25 -19.83
CA TYR A 285 -3.20 -16.51 -19.00
C TYR A 285 -1.92 -16.36 -19.81
N ARG A 286 -0.88 -15.80 -19.19
CA ARG A 286 0.45 -15.81 -19.78
C ARG A 286 0.90 -17.26 -19.91
N SER A 287 1.51 -17.61 -21.04
CA SER A 287 2.04 -18.97 -21.28
C SER A 287 3.03 -19.45 -20.22
N GLU A 288 3.66 -18.50 -19.53
CA GLU A 288 4.64 -18.76 -18.48
C GLU A 288 4.07 -18.71 -17.06
N LEU A 289 2.75 -18.60 -16.89
CA LEU A 289 2.11 -18.64 -15.58
C LEU A 289 2.42 -19.98 -14.90
N LYS A 290 2.85 -19.94 -13.64
CA LYS A 290 3.12 -21.13 -12.84
C LYS A 290 2.17 -21.24 -11.65
N GLU A 291 2.18 -22.38 -10.98
CA GLU A 291 1.39 -22.62 -9.78
C GLU A 291 1.69 -21.58 -8.68
N GLU A 292 2.96 -21.16 -8.54
CA GLU A 292 3.34 -20.10 -7.60
C GLU A 292 2.80 -18.70 -7.96
N ASP A 293 2.20 -18.52 -9.13
CA ASP A 293 1.58 -17.28 -9.59
C ASP A 293 0.04 -17.33 -9.47
N ILE A 294 -0.52 -18.43 -8.94
CA ILE A 294 -1.97 -18.56 -8.67
C ILE A 294 -2.37 -17.54 -7.62
N VAL A 295 -3.51 -16.90 -7.88
CA VAL A 295 -4.02 -15.78 -7.11
C VAL A 295 -4.84 -16.24 -5.93
N ASP A 296 -4.61 -15.59 -4.79
CA ASP A 296 -5.39 -15.78 -3.56
C ASP A 296 -5.91 -14.44 -3.02
N THR A 297 -5.55 -13.32 -3.65
CA THR A 297 -5.79 -11.98 -3.12
C THR A 297 -6.22 -11.02 -4.23
N VAL A 298 -7.27 -10.25 -3.96
CA VAL A 298 -7.73 -9.14 -4.79
C VAL A 298 -7.32 -7.82 -4.13
N VAL A 299 -6.65 -6.96 -4.88
CA VAL A 299 -6.24 -5.63 -4.42
C VAL A 299 -6.85 -4.56 -5.32
N VAL A 300 -7.53 -3.58 -4.74
CA VAL A 300 -8.09 -2.43 -5.46
C VAL A 300 -7.52 -1.14 -4.87
N GLN A 301 -6.86 -0.31 -5.67
CA GLN A 301 -6.26 0.94 -5.21
C GLN A 301 -6.23 2.03 -6.27
N GLY A 302 -6.12 3.28 -5.83
CA GLY A 302 -5.88 4.46 -6.67
C GLY A 302 -7.06 5.43 -6.67
N ASP A 303 -7.41 5.97 -7.83
CA ASP A 303 -8.44 7.00 -7.98
C ASP A 303 -9.87 6.46 -8.06
N VAL A 304 -10.22 5.65 -7.07
CA VAL A 304 -11.50 4.94 -6.96
C VAL A 304 -12.05 5.04 -5.53
N PHE A 305 -13.37 4.97 -5.41
CA PHE A 305 -14.09 4.65 -4.18
C PHE A 305 -14.64 3.24 -4.33
N ILE A 306 -14.32 2.35 -3.39
CA ILE A 306 -14.81 0.97 -3.36
C ILE A 306 -16.02 0.94 -2.44
N ARG A 307 -17.14 0.45 -2.97
CA ARG A 307 -18.37 0.21 -2.22
C ARG A 307 -18.43 -1.23 -1.73
N ASP A 308 -18.22 -2.19 -2.62
CA ASP A 308 -18.24 -3.60 -2.24
C ASP A 308 -17.30 -4.42 -3.15
N VAL A 309 -16.80 -5.53 -2.61
CA VAL A 309 -16.05 -6.53 -3.38
C VAL A 309 -16.50 -7.91 -2.94
N THR A 310 -17.11 -8.66 -3.85
CA THR A 310 -17.72 -9.96 -3.56
C THR A 310 -17.23 -11.04 -4.52
N VAL A 311 -17.32 -12.29 -4.08
CA VAL A 311 -17.12 -13.47 -4.94
C VAL A 311 -18.48 -14.08 -5.26
N GLY A 312 -18.79 -14.23 -6.55
CA GLY A 312 -19.91 -15.04 -7.02
C GLY A 312 -19.43 -16.41 -7.48
N LYS A 313 -20.18 -17.45 -7.13
CA LYS A 313 -19.96 -18.84 -7.57
C LYS A 313 -20.90 -19.19 -8.71
N SER A 314 -20.43 -19.99 -9.67
CA SER A 314 -21.24 -20.52 -10.78
C SER A 314 -22.23 -21.60 -10.36
#